data_AF-A0A0M8WP87-F1
#
_entry.id   AF-A0A0M8WP87-F1
#
_cell.length_a   1.000
_cell.length_b   1.000
_cell.length_c   1.000
_cell.angle_alpha   90.00
_cell.angle_beta   90.00
_cell.angle_gamma   90.00
#
_symmetry.space_group_name_H-M   'P 1'
#
loop_
_entity.id
_entity.type
_entity.pdbx_description
1 polymer ?
#
loop_
_entity_poly.entity_id
_entity_poly.type
_entity_poly.pdbx_seq_one_letter_code
_entity_poly.pdbx_strand_id
1 'polypeptide(L)'
;MEISIQKYGGSSLADDTQVAAVAQRVARTHRSGAAVVVVVSARGATTDELVRSATAVSTAPDPRETDKLLATGELASAALLAIALRELDVPAVSLSGPDAGLRAVGPPGAGVIASIDTGSVRQWLDRGHVVVVAGFQALDDEGAVVTLGRGGSDTSAVALAVAHGAPVCEIYTDVRGVASADPRVVPGAGLLQRLPAAVMAEMAFSGARVLHPRSVELAAAHGVDIVVRDSSGLGEGSRIFGGRAEMLDSDVLEGRAGVVAVTHDERVTQVVVEAGRDLADGGARVLQALARLEIAVDSVQWLSHRDAPLRMRFCVTDAAADEAVTAVRGELPEDDCVITLRRDVGRVCAVGTGLLSRPGLTALGLNALSTAGIPAECVSCSQERTTFLVARDRVHDAVRTLHERFGLHDPDTASQT
;
A
#
# COMPACT_ATOMS: atom_id res chain seq x y z
N MET A 1 -20.12 6.05 21.68
CA MET A 1 -19.06 5.11 22.11
C MET A 1 -17.88 5.37 21.20
N GLU A 2 -16.75 5.79 21.75
CA GLU A 2 -15.54 5.96 20.95
C GLU A 2 -14.92 4.58 20.73
N ILE A 3 -14.70 4.21 19.46
CA ILE A 3 -14.23 2.88 19.08
C ILE A 3 -12.78 3.00 18.63
N SER A 4 -11.89 2.29 19.33
CA SER A 4 -10.49 2.14 18.95
C SER A 4 -10.37 1.03 17.91
N ILE A 5 -9.96 1.38 16.69
CA ILE A 5 -9.63 0.42 15.64
C ILE A 5 -8.13 0.20 15.61
N GLN A 6 -7.70 -1.05 15.77
CA GLN A 6 -6.29 -1.43 15.74
C GLN A 6 -6.08 -2.56 14.74
N LYS A 7 -5.08 -2.45 13.87
CA LYS A 7 -4.67 -3.52 12.96
C LYS A 7 -3.30 -4.04 13.34
N TYR A 8 -3.14 -5.36 13.36
CA TYR A 8 -1.86 -6.03 13.58
C TYR A 8 -1.48 -6.84 12.35
N GLY A 9 -0.30 -6.54 11.79
CA GLY A 9 0.27 -7.26 10.65
C GLY A 9 0.74 -8.67 11.01
N GLY A 10 1.03 -9.49 9.99
CA GLY A 10 1.45 -10.88 10.18
C GLY A 10 2.75 -11.04 10.96
N SER A 11 3.69 -10.09 10.80
CA SER A 11 4.93 -10.03 11.58
C SER A 11 4.70 -9.70 13.06
N SER A 12 3.59 -9.05 13.40
CA SER A 12 3.19 -8.78 14.79
C SER A 12 2.49 -9.97 15.46
N LEU A 13 2.22 -11.04 14.71
CA LEU A 13 1.49 -12.24 15.14
C LEU A 13 2.23 -13.53 14.74
N ALA A 14 3.51 -13.46 14.36
CA ALA A 14 4.22 -14.57 13.76
C ALA A 14 4.37 -15.75 14.73
N ASP A 15 4.63 -15.49 16.01
CA ASP A 15 4.72 -16.51 17.06
C ASP A 15 3.77 -16.27 18.24
N ASP A 16 3.64 -17.27 19.11
CA ASP A 16 2.70 -17.23 20.25
C ASP A 16 3.10 -16.17 21.29
N THR A 17 4.39 -15.83 21.38
CA THR A 17 4.88 -14.75 22.26
C THR A 17 4.39 -13.40 21.75
N GLN A 18 4.44 -13.19 20.44
CA GLN A 18 3.92 -11.98 19.81
C GLN A 18 2.40 -11.88 19.92
N VAL A 19 1.65 -12.99 19.75
CA VAL A 19 0.21 -13.02 19.99
C VAL A 19 -0.11 -12.62 21.44
N ALA A 20 0.63 -13.15 22.42
CA ALA A 20 0.47 -12.77 23.83
C ALA A 20 0.79 -11.29 24.09
N ALA A 21 1.84 -10.74 23.46
CA ALA A 21 2.19 -9.32 23.55
C ALA A 21 1.09 -8.41 22.98
N VAL A 22 0.52 -8.77 21.82
CA VAL A 22 -0.63 -8.08 21.22
C VAL A 22 -1.85 -8.17 22.13
N ALA A 23 -2.16 -9.35 22.67
CA ALA A 23 -3.28 -9.53 23.62
C ALA A 23 -3.13 -8.64 24.85
N GLN A 24 -1.93 -8.52 25.43
CA GLN A 24 -1.69 -7.62 26.55
C GLN A 24 -1.92 -6.14 26.19
N ARG A 25 -1.53 -5.72 24.99
CA ARG A 25 -1.75 -4.33 24.50
C ARG A 25 -3.23 -4.02 24.31
N VAL A 26 -3.94 -4.91 23.65
CA VAL A 26 -5.38 -4.80 23.43
C VAL A 26 -6.11 -4.82 24.78
N ALA A 27 -5.71 -5.69 25.71
CA ALA A 27 -6.26 -5.74 27.06
C ALA A 27 -6.05 -4.43 27.84
N ARG A 28 -4.87 -3.79 27.72
CA ARG A 28 -4.63 -2.46 28.32
C ARG A 28 -5.58 -1.40 27.75
N THR A 29 -5.80 -1.42 26.43
CA THR A 29 -6.72 -0.49 25.76
C THR A 29 -8.17 -0.72 26.19
N HIS A 30 -8.61 -1.97 26.26
CA HIS A 30 -9.96 -2.30 26.71
C HIS A 30 -10.19 -1.91 28.17
N ARG A 31 -9.21 -2.19 29.06
CA ARG A 31 -9.29 -1.86 30.50
C ARG A 31 -9.28 -0.35 30.79
N SER A 32 -8.86 0.51 29.84
CA SER A 32 -9.03 1.95 29.99
C SER A 32 -10.46 2.43 29.73
N GLY A 33 -11.36 1.52 29.34
CA GLY A 33 -12.78 1.79 29.06
C GLY A 33 -13.10 2.00 27.59
N ALA A 34 -12.13 1.81 26.68
CA ALA A 34 -12.36 1.92 25.25
C ALA A 34 -13.09 0.70 24.68
N ALA A 35 -13.99 0.93 23.72
CA ALA A 35 -14.51 -0.14 22.88
C ALA A 35 -13.47 -0.48 21.81
N VAL A 36 -13.05 -1.74 21.70
CA VAL A 36 -11.91 -2.12 20.85
C VAL A 36 -12.33 -3.10 19.77
N VAL A 37 -12.03 -2.73 18.52
CA VAL A 37 -12.07 -3.65 17.38
C VAL A 37 -10.65 -3.84 16.88
N VAL A 38 -10.23 -5.10 16.78
CA VAL A 38 -8.90 -5.49 16.33
C VAL A 38 -9.00 -6.19 14.99
N VAL A 39 -8.27 -5.74 13.98
CA VAL A 39 -8.13 -6.45 12.70
C VAL A 39 -6.79 -7.16 12.67
N VAL A 40 -6.79 -8.42 12.27
CA VAL A 40 -5.56 -9.23 12.18
C VAL A 40 -5.31 -9.74 10.77
N SER A 41 -4.04 -9.82 10.39
CA SER A 41 -3.56 -10.55 9.22
C SER A 41 -3.20 -11.99 9.60
N ALA A 42 -3.02 -12.87 8.61
CA ALA A 42 -2.44 -14.19 8.82
C ALA A 42 -1.04 -14.10 9.48
N ARG A 43 -0.70 -15.09 10.32
CA ARG A 43 0.57 -15.14 11.06
C ARG A 43 1.77 -15.28 10.11
N GLY A 44 2.82 -14.50 10.32
CA GLY A 44 4.11 -14.67 9.64
C GLY A 44 3.99 -14.81 8.11
N ALA A 45 4.46 -15.93 7.57
CA ALA A 45 4.44 -16.26 6.14
C ALA A 45 3.27 -17.19 5.73
N THR A 46 2.26 -17.38 6.59
CA THR A 46 1.19 -18.36 6.36
C THR A 46 0.42 -18.12 5.06
N THR A 47 0.15 -16.87 4.67
CA THR A 47 -0.51 -16.59 3.37
C THR A 47 0.33 -17.12 2.20
N ASP A 48 1.65 -16.90 2.21
CA ASP A 48 2.55 -17.38 1.15
C ASP A 48 2.67 -18.91 1.15
N GLU A 49 2.59 -19.55 2.32
CA GLU A 49 2.50 -21.01 2.45
C GLU A 49 1.21 -21.55 1.83
N LEU A 50 0.07 -20.94 2.12
CA LEU A 50 -1.24 -21.34 1.56
C LEU A 50 -1.27 -21.16 0.04
N VAL A 51 -0.74 -20.05 -0.49
CA VAL A 51 -0.57 -19.85 -1.94
C VAL A 51 0.30 -20.95 -2.55
N ARG A 52 1.43 -21.30 -1.93
CA ARG A 52 2.29 -22.40 -2.39
C ARG A 52 1.60 -23.75 -2.34
N SER A 53 0.78 -24.00 -1.32
CA SER A 53 0.00 -25.25 -1.23
C SER A 53 -1.04 -25.35 -2.34
N ALA A 54 -1.74 -24.26 -2.66
CA ALA A 54 -2.69 -24.24 -3.77
C ALA A 54 -2.00 -24.54 -5.11
N THR A 55 -0.85 -23.90 -5.37
CA THR A 55 -0.10 -24.10 -6.62
C THR A 55 0.59 -25.45 -6.71
N ALA A 56 0.90 -26.08 -5.57
CA ALA A 56 1.38 -27.46 -5.52
C ALA A 56 0.29 -28.49 -5.89
N VAL A 57 -0.99 -28.16 -5.65
CA VAL A 57 -2.13 -29.03 -5.99
C VAL A 57 -2.58 -28.82 -7.44
N SER A 58 -2.55 -27.59 -7.96
CA SER A 58 -2.94 -27.26 -9.33
C SER A 58 -2.07 -26.14 -9.90
N THR A 59 -1.69 -26.24 -11.18
CA THR A 59 -1.01 -25.17 -11.91
C THR A 59 -1.92 -23.97 -12.21
N ALA A 60 -3.24 -24.16 -12.10
CA ALA A 60 -4.26 -23.12 -12.22
C ALA A 60 -5.34 -23.40 -11.16
N PRO A 61 -5.09 -23.06 -9.88
CA PRO A 61 -6.07 -23.26 -8.83
C PRO A 61 -7.28 -22.37 -9.08
N ASP A 62 -8.47 -22.88 -8.78
CA ASP A 62 -9.70 -22.10 -8.91
C ASP A 62 -9.63 -20.86 -7.99
N PRO A 63 -9.86 -19.63 -8.50
CA PRO A 63 -9.71 -18.42 -7.70
C PRO A 63 -10.66 -18.36 -6.49
N ARG A 64 -11.89 -18.88 -6.62
CA ARG A 64 -12.87 -18.88 -5.53
C ARG A 64 -12.46 -19.84 -4.42
N GLU A 65 -11.95 -21.02 -4.76
CA GLU A 65 -11.44 -21.94 -3.74
C GLU A 65 -10.12 -21.45 -3.13
N THR A 66 -9.32 -20.71 -3.89
CA THR A 66 -8.10 -20.04 -3.40
C THR A 66 -8.45 -18.99 -2.35
N ASP A 67 -9.47 -18.14 -2.59
CA ASP A 67 -9.91 -17.15 -1.62
C ASP A 67 -10.35 -17.78 -0.29
N LYS A 68 -11.10 -18.88 -0.34
CA LYS A 68 -11.49 -19.64 0.86
C LYS A 68 -10.25 -20.18 1.60
N LEU A 69 -9.29 -20.73 0.87
CA LEU A 69 -8.05 -21.25 1.46
C LEU A 69 -7.27 -20.14 2.18
N LEU A 70 -7.06 -19.00 1.52
CA LEU A 70 -6.29 -17.89 2.08
C LEU A 70 -6.97 -17.32 3.33
N ALA A 71 -8.29 -17.16 3.30
CA ALA A 71 -9.08 -16.66 4.43
C ALA A 71 -8.89 -17.46 5.73
N THR A 72 -8.50 -18.74 5.64
CA THR A 72 -8.23 -19.57 6.83
C THR A 72 -7.07 -19.05 7.67
N GLY A 73 -6.09 -18.36 7.07
CA GLY A 73 -4.94 -17.80 7.78
C GLY A 73 -5.33 -16.70 8.75
N GLU A 74 -6.14 -15.73 8.30
CA GLU A 74 -6.66 -14.66 9.15
C GLU A 74 -7.65 -15.19 10.19
N LEU A 75 -8.49 -16.18 9.84
CA LEU A 75 -9.43 -16.80 10.78
C LEU A 75 -8.70 -17.47 11.95
N ALA A 76 -7.64 -18.23 11.67
CA ALA A 76 -6.82 -18.84 12.72
C ALA A 76 -6.19 -17.78 13.64
N SER A 77 -5.69 -16.69 13.04
CA SER A 77 -5.07 -15.58 13.78
C SER A 77 -6.08 -14.87 14.70
N ALA A 78 -7.29 -14.62 14.20
CA ALA A 78 -8.36 -13.97 14.95
C ALA A 78 -8.81 -14.83 16.14
N ALA A 79 -8.98 -16.14 15.92
CA ALA A 79 -9.33 -17.09 16.96
C ALA A 79 -8.25 -17.17 18.06
N LEU A 80 -6.98 -17.27 17.67
CA LEU A 80 -5.86 -17.33 18.62
C LEU A 80 -5.76 -16.08 19.48
N LEU A 81 -5.90 -14.89 18.89
CA LEU A 81 -5.87 -13.64 19.64
C LEU A 81 -7.08 -13.52 20.58
N ALA A 82 -8.28 -13.95 20.16
CA ALA A 82 -9.44 -13.98 21.03
C ALA A 82 -9.26 -14.95 22.22
N ILE A 83 -8.66 -16.12 22.00
CA ILE A 83 -8.29 -17.06 23.07
C ILE A 83 -7.31 -16.39 24.05
N ALA A 84 -6.24 -15.79 23.55
CA ALA A 84 -5.23 -15.12 24.38
C ALA A 84 -5.81 -13.95 25.20
N LEU A 85 -6.78 -13.19 24.66
CA LEU A 85 -7.47 -12.14 25.41
C LEU A 85 -8.31 -12.71 26.55
N ARG A 86 -8.96 -13.85 26.34
CA ARG A 86 -9.79 -14.50 27.36
C ARG A 86 -8.96 -15.08 28.50
N GLU A 87 -7.76 -15.58 28.22
CA GLU A 87 -6.77 -15.96 29.25
C GLU A 87 -6.33 -14.77 30.12
N LEU A 88 -6.49 -13.53 29.62
CA LEU A 88 -6.25 -12.30 30.37
C LEU A 88 -7.54 -11.75 31.02
N ASP A 89 -8.58 -12.56 31.16
CA ASP A 89 -9.90 -12.17 31.67
C ASP A 89 -10.55 -11.00 30.90
N VAL A 90 -10.19 -10.82 29.63
CA VAL A 90 -10.82 -9.85 28.74
C VAL A 90 -11.84 -10.56 27.86
N PRO A 91 -13.15 -10.23 27.97
CA PRO A 91 -14.16 -10.79 27.09
C PRO A 91 -13.82 -10.45 25.64
N ALA A 92 -13.65 -11.48 24.80
CA ALA A 92 -13.32 -11.32 23.40
C ALA A 92 -14.10 -12.32 22.53
N VAL A 93 -14.36 -11.91 21.29
CA VAL A 93 -14.98 -12.72 20.23
C VAL A 93 -14.22 -12.52 18.93
N SER A 94 -13.98 -13.62 18.20
CA SER A 94 -13.42 -13.56 16.85
C SER A 94 -14.55 -13.60 15.81
N LEU A 95 -14.48 -12.76 14.78
CA LEU A 95 -15.40 -12.72 13.65
C LEU A 95 -14.61 -12.92 12.35
N SER A 96 -15.20 -13.60 11.37
CA SER A 96 -14.74 -13.49 9.99
C SER A 96 -15.00 -12.08 9.45
N GLY A 97 -14.40 -11.72 8.31
CA GLY A 97 -14.76 -10.49 7.60
C GLY A 97 -16.27 -10.40 7.30
N PRO A 98 -16.88 -11.44 6.70
CA PRO A 98 -18.34 -11.54 6.55
C PRO A 98 -19.14 -11.36 7.84
N ASP A 99 -18.74 -12.01 8.94
CA ASP A 99 -19.46 -11.92 10.23
C ASP A 99 -19.30 -10.54 10.89
N ALA A 100 -18.25 -9.80 10.53
CA ALA A 100 -18.07 -8.39 10.88
C ALA A 100 -18.78 -7.44 9.91
N GLY A 101 -19.52 -7.98 8.93
CA GLY A 101 -20.37 -7.25 8.00
C GLY A 101 -19.69 -6.77 6.73
N LEU A 102 -18.43 -7.14 6.45
CA LEU A 102 -17.73 -6.73 5.24
C LEU A 102 -18.34 -7.38 4.00
N ARG A 103 -18.84 -6.55 3.09
CA ARG A 103 -19.31 -6.95 1.75
C ARG A 103 -18.41 -6.38 0.68
N ALA A 104 -18.15 -7.15 -0.36
CA ALA A 104 -17.30 -6.74 -1.47
C ALA A 104 -17.89 -7.11 -2.83
N VAL A 105 -17.45 -6.39 -3.85
CA VAL A 105 -17.72 -6.67 -5.26
C VAL A 105 -16.40 -6.87 -5.99
N GLY A 106 -16.45 -7.46 -7.18
CA GLY A 106 -15.26 -7.73 -8.00
C GLY A 106 -14.86 -9.20 -8.00
N PRO A 107 -13.82 -9.55 -8.76
CA PRO A 107 -13.42 -10.94 -8.92
C PRO A 107 -12.73 -11.50 -7.66
N PRO A 108 -12.70 -12.83 -7.48
CA PRO A 108 -11.92 -13.47 -6.44
C PRO A 108 -10.45 -13.03 -6.50
N GLY A 109 -9.84 -12.81 -5.33
CA GLY A 109 -8.47 -12.29 -5.22
C GLY A 109 -8.33 -10.77 -5.30
N ALA A 110 -9.34 -10.04 -5.75
CA ALA A 110 -9.27 -8.58 -5.98
C ALA A 110 -10.53 -7.83 -5.52
N GLY A 111 -11.22 -8.34 -4.50
CA GLY A 111 -12.44 -7.75 -3.98
C GLY A 111 -12.29 -6.27 -3.56
N VAL A 112 -13.35 -5.52 -3.77
CA VAL A 112 -13.51 -4.11 -3.38
C VAL A 112 -14.64 -4.00 -2.37
N ILE A 113 -14.34 -3.52 -1.16
CA ILE A 113 -15.34 -3.32 -0.12
C ILE A 113 -16.42 -2.37 -0.63
N ALA A 114 -17.66 -2.87 -0.72
CA ALA A 114 -18.81 -2.14 -1.20
C ALA A 114 -19.65 -1.57 -0.05
N SER A 115 -19.75 -2.31 1.07
CA SER A 115 -20.46 -1.86 2.27
C SER A 115 -20.02 -2.64 3.50
N ILE A 116 -20.32 -2.09 4.69
CA ILE A 116 -20.09 -2.74 5.98
C ILE A 116 -21.36 -2.65 6.83
N ASP A 117 -21.93 -3.80 7.18
CA ASP A 117 -22.99 -3.88 8.20
C ASP A 117 -22.38 -3.88 9.61
N THR A 118 -22.50 -2.75 10.30
CA THR A 118 -21.93 -2.57 11.65
C THR A 118 -22.68 -3.30 12.77
N GLY A 119 -23.86 -3.90 12.49
CA GLY A 119 -24.76 -4.43 13.50
C GLY A 119 -24.13 -5.51 14.39
N SER A 120 -23.49 -6.51 13.78
CA SER A 120 -22.84 -7.62 14.50
C SER A 120 -21.71 -7.12 15.42
N VAL A 121 -20.81 -6.29 14.89
CA VAL A 121 -19.70 -5.71 15.66
C VAL A 121 -20.22 -4.89 16.84
N ARG A 122 -21.20 -3.99 16.60
CA ARG A 122 -21.79 -3.16 17.66
C ARG A 122 -22.44 -3.99 18.77
N GLN A 123 -23.17 -5.05 18.41
CA GLN A 123 -23.81 -5.93 19.39
C GLN A 123 -22.79 -6.56 20.36
N TRP A 124 -21.61 -6.93 19.87
CA TRP A 124 -20.55 -7.48 20.73
C TRP A 124 -19.86 -6.41 21.57
N LEU A 125 -19.60 -5.23 20.99
CA LEU A 125 -19.05 -4.09 21.73
C LEU A 125 -19.97 -3.65 22.87
N ASP A 126 -21.29 -3.60 22.65
CA ASP A 126 -22.30 -3.26 23.66
C ASP A 126 -22.34 -4.27 24.82
N ARG A 127 -21.91 -5.52 24.57
CA ARG A 127 -21.72 -6.56 25.59
C ARG A 127 -20.35 -6.49 26.27
N GLY A 128 -19.57 -5.43 26.03
CA GLY A 128 -18.24 -5.24 26.60
C GLY A 128 -17.15 -6.14 26.03
N HIS A 129 -17.38 -6.78 24.87
CA HIS A 129 -16.37 -7.64 24.25
C HIS A 129 -15.40 -6.83 23.40
N VAL A 130 -14.13 -7.25 23.38
CA VAL A 130 -13.21 -6.94 22.29
C VAL A 130 -13.62 -7.76 21.06
N VAL A 131 -13.76 -7.11 19.91
CA VAL A 131 -14.09 -7.78 18.65
C VAL A 131 -12.81 -7.96 17.83
N VAL A 132 -12.41 -9.19 17.57
CA VAL A 132 -11.24 -9.52 16.75
C VAL A 132 -11.71 -9.97 15.36
N VAL A 133 -11.49 -9.16 14.35
CA VAL A 133 -11.91 -9.40 12.95
C VAL A 133 -10.76 -10.00 12.16
N ALA A 134 -11.01 -11.14 11.52
CA ALA A 134 -10.15 -11.66 10.47
C ALA A 134 -10.23 -10.73 9.25
N GLY A 135 -9.16 -9.95 9.00
CA GLY A 135 -9.13 -8.99 7.90
C GLY A 135 -9.02 -9.67 6.53
N PHE A 136 -8.77 -8.87 5.48
CA PHE A 136 -8.46 -9.35 4.12
C PHE A 136 -9.60 -10.08 3.39
N GLN A 137 -10.68 -10.45 4.07
CA GLN A 137 -11.81 -11.20 3.49
C GLN A 137 -13.14 -10.43 3.64
N ALA A 138 -14.06 -10.69 2.72
CA ALA A 138 -15.42 -10.15 2.69
C ALA A 138 -16.38 -11.16 2.05
N LEU A 139 -17.68 -10.84 2.07
CA LEU A 139 -18.73 -11.62 1.41
C LEU A 139 -19.15 -10.92 0.11
N ASP A 140 -19.22 -11.66 -1.00
CA ASP A 140 -19.82 -11.16 -2.24
C ASP A 140 -21.36 -11.26 -2.22
N ASP A 141 -21.99 -10.80 -3.32
CA ASP A 141 -23.44 -10.79 -3.47
C ASP A 141 -24.02 -12.21 -3.64
N GLU A 142 -23.21 -13.17 -4.09
CA GLU A 142 -23.54 -14.59 -4.20
C GLU A 142 -23.36 -15.38 -2.89
N GLY A 143 -22.85 -14.72 -1.83
CA GLY A 143 -22.61 -15.33 -0.52
C GLY A 143 -21.34 -16.17 -0.45
N ALA A 144 -20.39 -15.98 -1.36
CA ALA A 144 -19.06 -16.57 -1.28
C ALA A 144 -18.06 -15.63 -0.59
N VAL A 145 -17.03 -16.25 0.01
CA VAL A 145 -15.90 -15.52 0.59
C VAL A 145 -15.01 -15.04 -0.56
N VAL A 146 -14.74 -13.75 -0.57
CA VAL A 146 -13.82 -13.10 -1.50
C VAL A 146 -12.70 -12.42 -0.72
N THR A 147 -11.47 -12.52 -1.22
CA THR A 147 -10.34 -11.79 -0.65
C THR A 147 -10.17 -10.43 -1.30
N LEU A 148 -9.67 -9.47 -0.53
CA LEU A 148 -9.55 -8.06 -0.94
C LEU A 148 -8.23 -7.76 -1.68
N GLY A 149 -7.46 -8.79 -2.01
CA GLY A 149 -6.13 -8.66 -2.58
C GLY A 149 -5.07 -8.17 -1.58
N ARG A 150 -3.87 -7.90 -2.08
CA ARG A 150 -2.73 -7.48 -1.23
C ARG A 150 -3.10 -6.25 -0.40
N GLY A 151 -2.63 -6.24 0.85
CA GLY A 151 -2.97 -5.18 1.81
C GLY A 151 -4.44 -5.13 2.22
N GLY A 152 -5.20 -6.20 1.95
CA GLY A 152 -6.61 -6.29 2.30
C GLY A 152 -6.87 -6.08 3.80
N SER A 153 -5.99 -6.53 4.70
CA SER A 153 -6.17 -6.30 6.14
C SER A 153 -6.08 -4.82 6.54
N ASP A 154 -5.17 -4.04 5.93
CA ASP A 154 -5.10 -2.59 6.18
C ASP A 154 -6.38 -1.91 5.69
N THR A 155 -6.85 -2.33 4.52
CA THR A 155 -8.09 -1.82 3.91
C THR A 155 -9.31 -2.18 4.76
N SER A 156 -9.40 -3.40 5.28
CA SER A 156 -10.45 -3.83 6.21
C SER A 156 -10.48 -2.97 7.47
N ALA A 157 -9.31 -2.67 8.05
CA ALA A 157 -9.22 -1.86 9.27
C ALA A 157 -9.68 -0.43 9.05
N VAL A 158 -9.20 0.23 7.99
CA VAL A 158 -9.65 1.59 7.65
C VAL A 158 -11.14 1.60 7.31
N ALA A 159 -11.65 0.61 6.56
CA ALA A 159 -13.06 0.55 6.22
C ALA A 159 -13.94 0.38 7.47
N LEU A 160 -13.52 -0.46 8.43
CA LEU A 160 -14.19 -0.57 9.73
C LEU A 160 -14.12 0.74 10.51
N ALA A 161 -13.00 1.46 10.50
CA ALA A 161 -12.90 2.78 11.12
C ALA A 161 -13.91 3.77 10.52
N VAL A 162 -14.01 3.82 9.18
CA VAL A 162 -15.00 4.64 8.48
C VAL A 162 -16.42 4.25 8.88
N ALA A 163 -16.77 2.96 8.79
CA ALA A 163 -18.13 2.47 9.06
C ALA A 163 -18.56 2.70 10.53
N HIS A 164 -17.61 2.63 11.46
CA HIS A 164 -17.85 2.85 12.88
C HIS A 164 -17.68 4.31 13.33
N GLY A 165 -17.29 5.21 12.43
CA GLY A 165 -17.07 6.63 12.74
C GLY A 165 -15.88 6.86 13.68
N ALA A 166 -14.87 5.99 13.62
CA ALA A 166 -13.63 6.15 14.38
C ALA A 166 -12.73 7.17 13.65
N PRO A 167 -12.27 8.24 14.33
CA PRO A 167 -11.46 9.28 13.69
C PRO A 167 -10.05 8.81 13.36
N VAL A 168 -9.59 7.74 14.02
CA VAL A 168 -8.23 7.21 13.90
C VAL A 168 -8.27 5.69 13.74
N CYS A 169 -7.48 5.18 12.81
CA CYS A 169 -7.14 3.77 12.65
C CYS A 169 -5.67 3.54 12.99
N GLU A 170 -5.37 2.72 13.98
CA GLU A 170 -3.99 2.38 14.33
C GLU A 170 -3.52 1.16 13.52
N ILE A 171 -2.35 1.26 12.90
CA ILE A 171 -1.73 0.16 12.14
C ILE A 171 -0.39 -0.19 12.81
N TYR A 172 -0.35 -1.37 13.41
CA TYR A 172 0.82 -1.94 14.06
C TYR A 172 1.55 -2.88 13.11
N THR A 173 2.85 -2.63 12.96
CA THR A 173 3.75 -3.36 12.05
C THR A 173 5.15 -3.52 12.66
N ASP A 174 6.09 -4.06 11.91
CA ASP A 174 7.51 -4.27 12.26
C ASP A 174 8.41 -3.03 12.05
N VAL A 175 7.83 -1.87 11.76
CA VAL A 175 8.55 -0.61 11.59
C VAL A 175 8.02 0.45 12.55
N ARG A 176 8.93 1.33 13.01
CA ARG A 176 8.61 2.45 13.92
C ARG A 176 7.59 3.44 13.37
N GLY A 177 7.47 3.52 12.05
CA GLY A 177 6.56 4.40 11.33
C GLY A 177 7.01 4.52 9.88
N VAL A 178 6.63 5.61 9.23
CA VAL A 178 7.00 5.92 7.85
C VAL A 178 8.32 6.69 7.83
N ALA A 179 9.36 6.10 7.25
CA ALA A 179 10.65 6.75 7.08
C ALA A 179 10.74 7.52 5.74
N SER A 180 11.61 8.52 5.67
CA SER A 180 11.88 9.32 4.47
C SER A 180 12.51 8.52 3.33
N ALA A 181 13.04 7.34 3.59
CA ALA A 181 13.53 6.35 2.62
C ALA A 181 13.55 4.97 3.29
N ASP A 182 13.75 3.88 2.54
CA ASP A 182 13.90 2.55 3.17
C ASP A 182 15.17 2.54 4.04
N PRO A 183 15.06 2.32 5.36
CA PRO A 183 16.21 2.34 6.27
C PRO A 183 17.27 1.27 5.96
N ARG A 184 16.91 0.22 5.20
CA ARG A 184 17.86 -0.81 4.72
C ARG A 184 18.76 -0.29 3.61
N VAL A 185 18.32 0.73 2.86
CA VAL A 185 19.09 1.38 1.78
C VAL A 185 19.81 2.61 2.30
N VAL A 186 19.13 3.37 3.18
CA VAL A 186 19.61 4.60 3.81
C VAL A 186 19.47 4.49 5.33
N PRO A 187 20.51 4.05 6.07
CA PRO A 187 20.42 3.88 7.52
C PRO A 187 20.03 5.14 8.31
N GLY A 188 20.37 6.33 7.79
CA GLY A 188 20.02 7.63 8.37
C GLY A 188 18.71 8.23 7.86
N ALA A 189 17.76 7.41 7.36
CA ALA A 189 16.45 7.88 6.91
C ALA A 189 15.62 8.38 8.10
N GLY A 190 15.18 9.65 8.04
CA GLY A 190 14.40 10.28 9.11
C GLY A 190 12.98 9.74 9.22
N LEU A 191 12.44 9.71 10.45
CA LEU A 191 11.05 9.33 10.70
C LEU A 191 10.11 10.50 10.39
N LEU A 192 9.14 10.27 9.51
CA LEU A 192 8.10 11.26 9.19
C LEU A 192 7.01 11.19 10.26
N GLN A 193 7.06 12.06 11.27
CA GLN A 193 6.08 12.06 12.36
C GLN A 193 4.66 12.39 11.87
N ARG A 194 4.52 13.29 10.89
CA ARG A 194 3.23 13.72 10.33
C ARG A 194 3.36 13.87 8.81
N LEU A 195 2.41 13.33 8.05
CA LEU A 195 2.37 13.48 6.60
C LEU A 195 0.94 13.40 6.03
N PRO A 196 0.62 14.13 4.94
CA PRO A 196 -0.69 14.04 4.31
C PRO A 196 -0.95 12.66 3.71
N ALA A 197 -2.21 12.20 3.75
CA ALA A 197 -2.59 10.95 3.10
C ALA A 197 -2.28 10.91 1.60
N ALA A 198 -2.40 12.03 0.88
CA ALA A 198 -2.03 12.11 -0.54
C ALA A 198 -0.54 11.79 -0.78
N VAL A 199 0.35 12.31 0.08
CA VAL A 199 1.79 12.04 0.01
C VAL A 199 2.07 10.59 0.36
N MET A 200 1.42 10.05 1.41
CA MET A 200 1.60 8.65 1.79
C MET A 200 1.07 7.69 0.72
N ALA A 201 -0.04 8.00 0.05
CA ALA A 201 -0.57 7.19 -1.05
C ALA A 201 0.46 7.08 -2.19
N GLU A 202 1.08 8.20 -2.55
CA GLU A 202 2.17 8.22 -3.53
C GLU A 202 3.40 7.45 -3.05
N MET A 203 3.80 7.60 -1.78
CA MET A 203 4.91 6.82 -1.21
C MET A 203 4.63 5.31 -1.29
N ALA A 204 3.43 4.88 -0.89
CA ALA A 204 3.01 3.49 -0.91
C ALA A 204 3.02 2.91 -2.34
N PHE A 205 2.42 3.63 -3.29
CA PHE A 205 2.38 3.22 -4.69
C PHE A 205 3.78 3.19 -5.35
N SER A 206 4.68 4.07 -4.92
CA SER A 206 6.04 4.17 -5.46
C SER A 206 7.07 3.25 -4.78
N GLY A 207 6.66 2.42 -3.83
CA GLY A 207 7.47 1.33 -3.27
C GLY A 207 7.67 1.34 -1.75
N ALA A 208 7.09 2.30 -1.03
CA ALA A 208 7.08 2.25 0.44
C ALA A 208 6.14 1.13 0.92
N ARG A 209 6.71 0.06 1.47
CA ARG A 209 5.97 -1.16 1.86
C ARG A 209 5.30 -1.10 3.25
N VAL A 210 5.10 0.10 3.80
CA VAL A 210 4.59 0.29 5.17
C VAL A 210 3.06 0.22 5.23
N LEU A 211 2.39 0.82 4.26
CA LEU A 211 0.93 0.84 4.15
C LEU A 211 0.52 0.46 2.74
N HIS A 212 -0.64 -0.18 2.61
CA HIS A 212 -1.22 -0.41 1.30
C HIS A 212 -1.85 0.87 0.71
N PRO A 213 -1.67 1.21 -0.58
CA PRO A 213 -2.22 2.43 -1.17
C PRO A 213 -3.74 2.57 -0.98
N ARG A 214 -4.50 1.49 -1.21
CA ARG A 214 -5.97 1.48 -1.08
C ARG A 214 -6.46 1.87 0.32
N SER A 215 -5.74 1.50 1.39
CA SER A 215 -6.14 1.86 2.75
C SER A 215 -5.92 3.34 3.03
N VAL A 216 -4.83 3.91 2.50
CA VAL A 216 -4.52 5.34 2.60
C VAL A 216 -5.51 6.19 1.81
N GLU A 217 -5.85 5.76 0.58
CA GLU A 217 -6.86 6.43 -0.25
C GLU A 217 -8.24 6.42 0.41
N LEU A 218 -8.65 5.28 0.98
CA LEU A 218 -9.91 5.17 1.71
C LEU A 218 -9.93 6.08 2.95
N ALA A 219 -8.84 6.12 3.70
CA ALA A 219 -8.70 7.00 4.86
C ALA A 219 -8.82 8.47 4.45
N ALA A 220 -8.14 8.87 3.36
CA ALA A 220 -8.21 10.21 2.80
C ALA A 220 -9.63 10.59 2.35
N ALA A 221 -10.32 9.68 1.65
CA ALA A 221 -11.66 9.93 1.14
C ALA A 221 -12.70 10.19 2.25
N HIS A 222 -12.46 9.64 3.44
CA HIS A 222 -13.39 9.70 4.56
C HIS A 222 -12.89 10.50 5.77
N GLY A 223 -11.72 11.15 5.66
CA GLY A 223 -11.16 11.97 6.74
C GLY A 223 -10.78 11.16 7.98
N VAL A 224 -10.41 9.89 7.81
CA VAL A 224 -9.87 9.04 8.89
C VAL A 224 -8.36 9.18 8.91
N ASP A 225 -7.78 9.37 10.08
CA ASP A 225 -6.33 9.38 10.24
C ASP A 225 -5.81 7.94 10.41
N ILE A 226 -4.64 7.67 9.85
CA ILE A 226 -3.91 6.42 10.10
C ILE A 226 -2.73 6.74 11.00
N VAL A 227 -2.55 5.96 12.08
CA VAL A 227 -1.33 6.03 12.88
C VAL A 227 -0.55 4.74 12.75
N VAL A 228 0.62 4.82 12.12
CA VAL A 228 1.53 3.68 11.97
C VAL A 228 2.46 3.62 13.16
N ARG A 229 2.53 2.45 13.81
CA ARG A 229 3.41 2.20 14.95
C ARG A 229 4.12 0.86 14.82
N ASP A 230 5.24 0.77 15.51
CA ASP A 230 5.87 -0.52 15.77
C ASP A 230 4.97 -1.38 16.68
N SER A 231 5.05 -2.70 16.54
CA SER A 231 4.31 -3.69 17.32
C SER A 231 4.55 -3.62 18.84
N SER A 232 5.75 -3.22 19.28
CA SER A 232 6.02 -2.88 20.69
C SER A 232 5.21 -1.69 21.16
N GLY A 233 4.75 -0.85 20.21
CA GLY A 233 4.05 0.42 20.32
C GLY A 233 4.67 1.38 21.33
N LEU A 234 6.00 1.39 21.35
CA LEU A 234 6.82 2.42 21.95
C LEU A 234 7.09 3.49 20.89
N GLY A 235 7.09 4.77 21.30
CA GLY A 235 7.27 5.91 20.40
C GLY A 235 5.97 6.44 19.79
N GLU A 236 6.06 7.63 19.20
CA GLU A 236 4.90 8.36 18.67
C GLU A 236 4.38 7.78 17.36
N GLY A 237 5.26 7.16 16.58
CA GLY A 237 4.95 6.63 15.25
C GLY A 237 4.83 7.70 14.18
N SER A 238 4.07 7.40 13.13
CA SER A 238 3.76 8.33 12.05
C SER A 238 2.25 8.50 11.93
N ARG A 239 1.78 9.75 11.99
CA ARG A 239 0.37 10.11 11.77
C ARG A 239 0.17 10.57 10.33
N ILE A 240 -0.61 9.79 9.58
CA ILE A 240 -1.07 10.09 8.23
C ILE A 240 -2.45 10.74 8.39
N PHE A 241 -2.58 12.01 8.05
CA PHE A 241 -3.86 12.70 8.20
C PHE A 241 -4.73 12.56 6.95
N GLY A 242 -5.97 12.10 7.15
CA GLY A 242 -6.94 11.83 6.07
C GLY A 242 -7.69 13.07 5.58
N GLY A 243 -7.72 14.16 6.34
CA GLY A 243 -8.48 15.38 6.02
C GLY A 243 -7.65 16.55 5.46
N ARG A 244 -8.33 17.54 4.85
CA ARG A 244 -7.74 18.84 4.43
C ARG A 244 -7.28 19.74 5.58
N ALA A 245 -7.52 19.33 6.83
CA ALA A 245 -7.37 20.19 7.99
C ALA A 245 -6.54 19.52 9.09
N GLU A 246 -5.24 19.43 8.85
CA GLU A 246 -4.26 19.81 9.87
C GLU A 246 -3.20 20.59 9.09
N MET A 247 -3.34 21.92 9.13
CA MET A 247 -2.27 22.82 8.72
C MET A 247 -1.02 22.32 9.45
N LEU A 248 0.05 22.05 8.71
CA LEU A 248 1.37 21.93 9.30
C LEU A 248 1.53 23.17 10.19
N ASP A 249 1.70 22.99 11.50
CA ASP A 249 2.12 24.04 12.43
C ASP A 249 3.52 24.53 12.00
N SER A 250 3.57 25.25 10.89
CA SER A 250 4.72 26.03 10.48
C SER A 250 4.27 27.47 10.54
N ASP A 251 5.05 28.29 11.26
CA ASP A 251 4.93 29.76 11.39
C ASP A 251 5.00 30.52 10.03
N VAL A 252 4.80 29.84 8.91
CA VAL A 252 4.83 30.37 7.55
C VAL A 252 3.53 29.93 6.84
N LEU A 253 2.69 30.89 6.46
CA LEU A 253 1.41 30.64 5.74
C LEU A 253 1.58 29.85 4.43
N GLU A 254 2.77 29.91 3.82
CA GLU A 254 3.20 29.07 2.70
C GLU A 254 4.39 28.21 3.18
N GLY A 255 4.11 27.17 3.96
CA GLY A 255 5.13 26.25 4.44
C GLY A 255 6.01 25.73 3.30
N ARG A 256 7.33 25.63 3.54
CA ARG A 256 8.34 25.06 2.62
C ARG A 256 8.07 23.57 2.37
N ALA A 257 7.03 23.24 1.64
CA ALA A 257 6.71 21.87 1.33
C ALA A 257 7.45 21.48 0.03
N GLY A 258 8.60 20.83 0.21
CA GLY A 258 9.45 20.28 -0.84
C GLY A 258 9.31 18.77 -0.94
N VAL A 259 10.37 18.10 -1.39
CA VAL A 259 10.50 16.65 -1.29
C VAL A 259 10.62 16.28 0.20
N VAL A 260 9.88 15.28 0.65
CA VAL A 260 9.89 14.76 2.03
C VAL A 260 10.39 13.33 2.11
N ALA A 261 10.35 12.60 0.99
CA ALA A 261 10.79 11.21 0.95
C ALA A 261 11.37 10.83 -0.42
N VAL A 262 12.18 9.78 -0.42
CA VAL A 262 12.64 9.07 -1.60
C VAL A 262 12.26 7.60 -1.48
N THR A 263 11.43 7.13 -2.41
CA THR A 263 10.97 5.73 -2.50
C THR A 263 11.60 5.06 -3.72
N HIS A 264 11.56 3.73 -3.76
CA HIS A 264 12.08 2.97 -4.89
C HIS A 264 11.37 1.65 -5.09
N ASP A 265 11.47 1.13 -6.32
CA ASP A 265 11.04 -0.22 -6.69
C ASP A 265 11.98 -0.79 -7.75
N GLU A 266 12.62 -1.91 -7.44
CA GLU A 266 13.52 -2.63 -8.35
C GLU A 266 12.77 -3.60 -9.27
N ARG A 267 11.51 -3.93 -8.95
CA ARG A 267 10.71 -4.96 -9.64
C ARG A 267 9.74 -4.33 -10.63
N VAL A 268 10.27 -3.41 -11.42
CA VAL A 268 9.53 -2.68 -12.44
C VAL A 268 10.04 -3.07 -13.82
N THR A 269 9.11 -3.31 -14.73
CA THR A 269 9.39 -3.49 -16.15
C THR A 269 8.77 -2.33 -16.92
N GLN A 270 9.57 -1.64 -17.73
CA GLN A 270 9.06 -0.66 -18.69
C GLN A 270 8.64 -1.39 -19.97
N VAL A 271 7.39 -1.18 -20.37
CA VAL A 271 6.83 -1.65 -21.64
C VAL A 271 6.85 -0.48 -22.61
N VAL A 272 7.42 -0.71 -23.79
CA VAL A 272 7.43 0.26 -24.91
C VAL A 272 6.63 -0.34 -26.05
N VAL A 273 5.52 0.31 -26.40
CA VAL A 273 4.64 -0.06 -27.51
C VAL A 273 4.85 0.95 -28.62
N GLU A 274 5.27 0.44 -29.78
CA GLU A 274 5.40 1.19 -31.02
C GLU A 274 4.49 0.56 -32.06
N ALA A 275 3.42 1.26 -32.46
CA ALA A 275 2.47 0.75 -33.44
C ALA A 275 2.20 1.78 -34.55
N GLY A 276 1.92 1.35 -35.77
CA GLY A 276 1.83 2.27 -36.90
C GLY A 276 0.55 3.12 -36.95
N ARG A 277 0.35 3.75 -38.11
CA ARG A 277 -0.25 5.09 -38.22
C ARG A 277 -1.78 5.10 -38.17
N ASP A 278 -2.44 3.98 -38.47
CA ASP A 278 -3.91 3.89 -38.58
C ASP A 278 -4.62 3.57 -37.25
N LEU A 279 -3.89 3.54 -36.13
CA LEU A 279 -4.43 3.21 -34.81
C LEU A 279 -4.77 4.47 -33.99
N ALA A 280 -5.79 5.21 -34.44
CA ALA A 280 -6.27 6.41 -33.75
C ALA A 280 -6.68 6.14 -32.29
N ASP A 281 -7.14 4.92 -31.99
CA ASP A 281 -7.56 4.45 -30.67
C ASP A 281 -6.55 3.53 -29.98
N GLY A 282 -5.35 3.33 -30.55
CA GLY A 282 -4.39 2.32 -30.08
C GLY A 282 -4.01 2.47 -28.60
N GLY A 283 -3.80 3.70 -28.12
CA GLY A 283 -3.52 3.95 -26.70
C GLY A 283 -4.68 3.57 -25.78
N ALA A 284 -5.92 3.79 -26.21
CA ALA A 284 -7.11 3.39 -25.45
C ALA A 284 -7.24 1.86 -25.41
N ARG A 285 -7.00 1.18 -26.54
CA ARG A 285 -7.01 -0.29 -26.64
C ARG A 285 -5.97 -0.92 -25.70
N VAL A 286 -4.76 -0.37 -25.67
CA VAL A 286 -3.69 -0.80 -24.73
C VAL A 286 -4.17 -0.71 -23.28
N LEU A 287 -4.68 0.46 -22.86
CA LEU A 287 -5.14 0.66 -21.48
C LEU A 287 -6.35 -0.22 -21.13
N GLN A 288 -7.27 -0.44 -22.08
CA GLN A 288 -8.40 -1.34 -21.88
C GLN A 288 -7.98 -2.81 -21.73
N ALA A 289 -6.96 -3.25 -22.48
CA ALA A 289 -6.39 -4.58 -22.34
C ALA A 289 -5.88 -4.83 -20.92
N LEU A 290 -5.13 -3.85 -20.40
CA LEU A 290 -4.55 -3.91 -19.05
C LEU A 290 -5.63 -3.82 -17.97
N ALA A 291 -6.63 -2.96 -18.18
CA ALA A 291 -7.76 -2.82 -17.26
C ALA A 291 -8.60 -4.09 -17.14
N ARG A 292 -8.81 -4.84 -18.24
CA ARG A 292 -9.52 -6.14 -18.21
C ARG A 292 -8.82 -7.18 -17.33
N LEU A 293 -7.52 -7.04 -17.12
CA LEU A 293 -6.70 -7.91 -16.28
C LEU A 293 -6.37 -7.27 -14.92
N GLU A 294 -6.94 -6.10 -14.62
CA GLU A 294 -6.66 -5.35 -13.39
C GLU A 294 -5.16 -5.05 -13.18
N ILE A 295 -4.40 -4.95 -14.28
CA ILE A 295 -2.97 -4.64 -14.24
C ILE A 295 -2.79 -3.14 -14.00
N ALA A 296 -2.28 -2.80 -12.82
CA ALA A 296 -1.91 -1.43 -12.49
C ALA A 296 -0.75 -0.96 -13.38
N VAL A 297 -0.89 0.25 -13.93
CA VAL A 297 0.12 0.91 -14.76
C VAL A 297 0.64 2.17 -14.07
N ASP A 298 1.92 2.47 -14.28
CA ASP A 298 2.56 3.69 -13.83
C ASP A 298 3.30 4.39 -14.97
N SER A 299 3.62 5.67 -14.80
CA SER A 299 4.50 6.44 -15.68
C SER A 299 4.10 6.36 -17.15
N VAL A 300 2.78 6.40 -17.40
CA VAL A 300 2.20 6.35 -18.73
C VAL A 300 2.63 7.59 -19.52
N GLN A 301 3.38 7.37 -20.59
CA GLN A 301 3.81 8.40 -21.53
C GLN A 301 3.30 8.03 -22.90
N TRP A 302 2.62 8.99 -23.51
CA TRP A 302 2.03 8.81 -24.81
C TRP A 302 2.46 9.96 -25.70
N LEU A 303 3.22 9.64 -26.74
CA LEU A 303 3.48 10.57 -27.82
C LEU A 303 2.65 10.14 -29.03
N SER A 304 1.68 10.97 -29.39
CA SER A 304 0.93 10.84 -30.64
C SER A 304 1.17 12.09 -31.49
N HIS A 305 1.51 11.88 -32.75
CA HIS A 305 1.52 12.93 -33.76
C HIS A 305 0.66 12.43 -34.92
N ARG A 306 -0.10 13.34 -35.54
CA ARG A 306 -0.95 13.07 -36.72
C ARG A 306 -0.32 12.16 -37.80
N ASP A 307 1.00 12.23 -37.99
CA ASP A 307 1.73 11.48 -39.01
C ASP A 307 2.81 10.53 -38.45
N ALA A 308 2.80 10.25 -37.13
CA ALA A 308 3.78 9.37 -36.49
C ALA A 308 3.12 8.10 -35.92
N PRO A 309 3.85 6.98 -35.87
CA PRO A 309 3.40 5.80 -35.15
C PRO A 309 3.08 6.14 -33.70
N LEU A 310 2.09 5.44 -33.13
CA LEU A 310 1.84 5.41 -31.70
C LEU A 310 3.13 5.03 -30.98
N ARG A 311 3.61 5.88 -30.08
CA ARG A 311 4.68 5.54 -29.15
C ARG A 311 4.19 5.71 -27.73
N MET A 312 3.90 4.59 -27.09
CA MET A 312 3.42 4.55 -25.72
C MET A 312 4.45 3.84 -24.85
N ARG A 313 4.72 4.40 -23.67
CA ARG A 313 5.55 3.78 -22.65
C ARG A 313 4.78 3.77 -21.34
N PHE A 314 4.92 2.70 -20.58
CA PHE A 314 4.38 2.60 -19.24
C PHE A 314 5.18 1.59 -18.45
N CYS A 315 5.02 1.62 -17.14
CA CYS A 315 5.65 0.70 -16.21
C CYS A 315 4.59 -0.21 -15.61
N VAL A 316 4.93 -1.49 -15.49
CA VAL A 316 4.17 -2.52 -14.74
C VAL A 316 5.13 -3.24 -13.81
N THR A 317 4.59 -4.03 -12.89
CA THR A 317 5.43 -4.91 -12.05
C THR A 317 6.08 -6.01 -12.91
N ASP A 318 7.24 -6.50 -12.49
CA ASP A 318 7.93 -7.61 -13.17
C ASP A 318 7.04 -8.85 -13.32
N ALA A 319 6.17 -9.09 -12.34
CA ALA A 319 5.24 -10.22 -12.30
C ALA A 319 4.10 -10.08 -13.33
N ALA A 320 3.62 -8.86 -13.59
CA ALA A 320 2.54 -8.60 -14.54
C ALA A 320 3.05 -8.39 -15.99
N ALA A 321 4.36 -8.29 -16.20
CA ALA A 321 4.94 -7.86 -17.48
C ALA A 321 4.58 -8.76 -18.67
N ASP A 322 4.70 -10.09 -18.51
CA ASP A 322 4.45 -11.02 -19.63
C ASP A 322 2.96 -11.12 -19.96
N GLU A 323 2.10 -11.07 -18.94
CA GLU A 323 0.65 -11.05 -19.10
C GLU A 323 0.18 -9.75 -19.77
N ALA A 324 0.70 -8.60 -19.31
CA ALA A 324 0.45 -7.29 -19.90
C ALA A 324 0.81 -7.26 -21.38
N VAL A 325 1.97 -7.79 -21.76
CA VAL A 325 2.38 -7.84 -23.17
C VAL A 325 1.48 -8.75 -23.98
N THR A 326 1.11 -9.91 -23.45
CA THR A 326 0.22 -10.85 -24.14
C THR A 326 -1.14 -10.21 -24.42
N ALA A 327 -1.71 -9.52 -23.42
CA ALA A 327 -2.96 -8.78 -23.57
C ALA A 327 -2.86 -7.66 -24.60
N VAL A 328 -1.80 -6.85 -24.54
CA VAL A 328 -1.61 -5.74 -25.48
C VAL A 328 -1.39 -6.24 -26.91
N ARG A 329 -0.65 -7.34 -27.11
CA ARG A 329 -0.50 -7.95 -28.45
C ARG A 329 -1.82 -8.40 -29.03
N GLY A 330 -2.71 -8.99 -28.21
CA GLY A 330 -4.04 -9.40 -28.66
C GLY A 330 -4.92 -8.24 -29.13
N GLU A 331 -4.62 -7.02 -28.69
CA GLU A 331 -5.39 -5.82 -29.04
C GLU A 331 -4.78 -5.01 -30.19
N LEU A 332 -3.58 -5.31 -30.69
CA LEU A 332 -2.93 -4.52 -31.73
C LEU A 332 -2.65 -5.39 -32.97
N PRO A 333 -2.64 -4.81 -34.18
CA PRO A 333 -2.29 -5.56 -35.40
C PRO A 333 -0.86 -6.09 -35.33
N GLU A 334 -0.65 -7.39 -35.55
CA GLU A 334 0.67 -8.03 -35.43
C GLU A 334 1.71 -7.44 -36.40
N ASP A 335 1.29 -7.12 -37.63
CA ASP A 335 2.19 -6.66 -38.69
C ASP A 335 2.70 -5.21 -38.52
N ASP A 336 2.12 -4.46 -37.59
CA ASP A 336 2.38 -3.03 -37.41
C ASP A 336 2.53 -2.64 -35.94
N CYS A 337 3.00 -3.58 -35.10
CA CYS A 337 3.21 -3.37 -33.67
C CYS A 337 4.49 -4.04 -33.16
N VAL A 338 5.38 -3.26 -32.57
CA VAL A 338 6.57 -3.71 -31.85
C VAL A 338 6.40 -3.41 -30.36
N ILE A 339 6.51 -4.44 -29.54
CA ILE A 339 6.47 -4.31 -28.07
C ILE A 339 7.82 -4.74 -27.50
N THR A 340 8.50 -3.80 -26.83
CA THR A 340 9.79 -4.04 -26.16
C THR A 340 9.60 -4.04 -24.64
N LEU A 341 10.14 -5.07 -23.99
CA LEU A 341 10.22 -5.17 -22.53
C LEU A 341 11.61 -4.75 -22.05
N ARG A 342 11.65 -3.77 -21.15
CA ARG A 342 12.87 -3.32 -20.48
C ARG A 342 12.81 -3.69 -19.01
N ARG A 343 13.53 -4.77 -18.67
CA ARG A 343 13.65 -5.33 -17.31
C ARG A 343 14.96 -4.93 -16.63
N ASP A 344 15.81 -4.16 -17.32
CA ASP A 344 17.09 -3.63 -16.87
C ASP A 344 16.96 -2.33 -16.06
N VAL A 345 15.73 -1.86 -15.82
CA VAL A 345 15.43 -0.61 -15.14
C VAL A 345 14.88 -0.83 -13.74
N GLY A 346 14.99 0.19 -12.91
CA GLY A 346 14.29 0.34 -11.64
C GLY A 346 13.77 1.77 -11.48
N ARG A 347 12.87 1.94 -10.53
CA ARG A 347 12.15 3.19 -10.27
C ARG A 347 12.65 3.82 -8.98
N VAL A 348 12.99 5.11 -9.02
CA VAL A 348 13.29 5.92 -7.83
C VAL A 348 12.41 7.17 -7.88
N CYS A 349 11.71 7.48 -6.80
CA CYS A 349 10.76 8.58 -6.78
C CYS A 349 11.10 9.56 -5.66
N ALA A 350 11.17 10.84 -5.98
CA ALA A 350 11.10 11.92 -5.00
C ALA A 350 9.63 12.23 -4.72
N VAL A 351 9.20 12.13 -3.47
CA VAL A 351 7.80 12.32 -3.05
C VAL A 351 7.70 13.53 -2.12
N GLY A 352 6.69 14.35 -2.31
CA GLY A 352 6.53 15.64 -1.64
C GLY A 352 5.20 16.30 -1.99
N THR A 353 5.12 17.63 -1.90
CA THR A 353 3.93 18.37 -2.33
C THR A 353 4.31 19.55 -3.23
N GLY A 354 3.45 19.85 -4.20
CA GLY A 354 3.66 20.96 -5.14
C GLY A 354 4.92 20.82 -5.98
N LEU A 355 5.27 19.60 -6.39
CA LEU A 355 6.44 19.34 -7.24
C LEU A 355 6.27 19.95 -8.65
N LEU A 356 5.07 19.89 -9.25
CA LEU A 356 4.81 20.52 -10.55
C LEU A 356 4.95 22.04 -10.52
N SER A 357 4.57 22.69 -9.42
CA SER A 357 4.76 24.13 -9.22
C SER A 357 6.22 24.51 -8.93
N ARG A 358 7.12 23.54 -8.77
CA ARG A 358 8.52 23.75 -8.35
C ARG A 358 9.49 22.94 -9.22
N PRO A 359 9.60 23.24 -10.53
CA PRO A 359 10.46 22.50 -11.46
C PRO A 359 11.95 22.50 -11.05
N GLY A 360 12.37 23.47 -10.22
CA GLY A 360 13.71 23.49 -9.62
C GLY A 360 14.04 22.24 -8.79
N LEU A 361 13.05 21.58 -8.15
CA LEU A 361 13.26 20.34 -7.40
C LEU A 361 13.55 19.16 -8.33
N THR A 362 12.83 19.05 -9.45
CA THR A 362 13.11 18.05 -10.49
C THR A 362 14.49 18.27 -11.11
N ALA A 363 14.84 19.51 -11.44
CA ALA A 363 16.17 19.86 -11.96
C ALA A 363 17.28 19.53 -10.95
N LEU A 364 17.04 19.78 -9.65
CA LEU A 364 17.96 19.45 -8.58
C LEU A 364 18.25 17.94 -8.51
N GLY A 365 17.20 17.12 -8.59
CA GLY A 365 17.31 15.66 -8.59
C GLY A 365 18.05 15.13 -9.83
N LEU A 366 17.69 15.62 -11.02
CA LEU A 366 18.37 15.25 -12.27
C LEU A 366 19.86 15.59 -12.26
N ASN A 367 20.21 16.79 -11.78
CA ASN A 367 21.60 17.20 -11.67
C ASN A 367 22.37 16.31 -10.69
N ALA A 368 21.80 15.98 -9.53
CA ALA A 368 22.47 15.11 -8.56
C ALA A 368 22.71 13.71 -9.10
N LEU A 369 21.71 13.11 -9.75
CA LEU A 369 21.83 11.82 -10.42
C LEU A 369 22.89 11.85 -11.53
N SER A 370 22.88 12.89 -12.38
CA SER A 370 23.87 13.06 -13.44
C SER A 370 25.29 13.22 -12.89
N THR A 371 25.50 14.00 -11.82
CA THR A 371 26.81 14.16 -11.17
C THR A 371 27.31 12.85 -10.57
N ALA A 372 26.42 12.01 -10.06
CA ALA A 372 26.75 10.68 -9.53
C ALA A 372 26.96 9.61 -10.64
N GLY A 373 26.88 9.99 -11.92
CA GLY A 373 26.99 9.04 -13.04
C GLY A 373 25.83 8.05 -13.11
N ILE A 374 24.62 8.48 -12.76
CA ILE A 374 23.37 7.71 -12.81
C ILE A 374 22.38 8.47 -13.70
N PRO A 375 22.49 8.41 -15.03
CA PRO A 375 21.57 9.13 -15.89
C PRO A 375 20.13 8.60 -15.70
N ALA A 376 19.18 9.49 -15.46
CA ALA A 376 17.77 9.15 -15.51
C ALA A 376 17.36 8.95 -16.97
N GLU A 377 16.85 7.77 -17.28
CA GLU A 377 16.46 7.39 -18.65
C GLU A 377 15.06 7.92 -19.02
N CYS A 378 14.25 8.15 -18.00
CA CYS A 378 12.87 8.58 -18.13
C CYS A 378 12.45 9.31 -16.85
N VAL A 379 11.73 10.42 -17.02
CA VAL A 379 11.24 11.26 -15.93
C VAL A 379 9.74 11.47 -16.10
N SER A 380 9.00 11.30 -15.01
CA SER A 380 7.57 11.61 -14.96
C SER A 380 7.28 12.42 -13.69
N CYS A 381 6.38 13.40 -13.77
CA CYS A 381 6.06 14.28 -12.64
C CYS A 381 4.54 14.33 -12.42
N SER A 382 4.11 14.22 -11.17
CA SER A 382 2.81 14.58 -10.65
C SER A 382 2.96 15.67 -9.59
N GLN A 383 1.85 16.13 -9.03
CA GLN A 383 1.84 17.18 -8.01
C GLN A 383 2.59 16.75 -6.74
N GLU A 384 2.61 15.46 -6.42
CA GLU A 384 3.21 14.90 -5.22
C GLU A 384 4.43 14.00 -5.50
N ARG A 385 4.68 13.60 -6.76
CA ARG A 385 5.76 12.64 -7.07
C ARG A 385 6.54 13.01 -8.33
N THR A 386 7.87 12.97 -8.26
CA THR A 386 8.76 12.92 -9.43
C THR A 386 9.40 11.55 -9.51
N THR A 387 9.12 10.81 -10.59
CA THR A 387 9.67 9.49 -10.87
C THR A 387 10.88 9.61 -11.78
N PHE A 388 11.96 8.94 -11.43
CA PHE A 388 13.17 8.72 -12.24
C PHE A 388 13.32 7.22 -12.51
N LEU A 389 13.37 6.83 -13.79
CA LEU A 389 13.82 5.48 -14.15
C LEU A 389 15.33 5.50 -14.34
N VAL A 390 16.01 4.56 -13.69
CA VAL A 390 17.47 4.38 -13.70
C VAL A 390 17.79 2.91 -13.95
N ALA A 391 19.04 2.60 -14.29
CA ALA A 391 19.50 1.22 -14.36
C ALA A 391 19.23 0.49 -13.03
N ARG A 392 18.71 -0.74 -13.09
CA ARG A 392 18.24 -1.52 -11.94
C ARG A 392 19.33 -1.69 -10.87
N ASP A 393 20.55 -1.92 -11.28
CA ASP A 393 21.73 -2.09 -10.41
C ASP A 393 22.18 -0.79 -9.74
N ARG A 394 21.70 0.38 -10.19
CA ARG A 394 21.99 1.70 -9.62
C ARG A 394 20.87 2.28 -8.77
N VAL A 395 19.76 1.57 -8.56
CA VAL A 395 18.59 2.04 -7.79
C VAL A 395 19.00 2.49 -6.38
N HIS A 396 19.73 1.65 -5.64
CA HIS A 396 20.13 1.98 -4.27
C HIS A 396 21.07 3.19 -4.20
N ASP A 397 21.98 3.33 -5.17
CA ASP A 397 22.85 4.51 -5.24
C ASP A 397 22.04 5.77 -5.53
N ALA A 398 21.10 5.70 -6.47
CA ALA A 398 20.20 6.80 -6.81
C ALA A 398 19.35 7.24 -5.61
N VAL A 399 18.83 6.29 -4.82
CA VAL A 399 18.09 6.57 -3.58
C VAL A 399 18.96 7.35 -2.60
N ARG A 400 20.19 6.89 -2.34
CA ARG A 400 21.14 7.58 -1.44
C ARG A 400 21.48 8.97 -1.94
N THR A 401 21.82 9.10 -3.22
CA THR A 401 22.16 10.39 -3.86
C THR A 401 21.02 11.40 -3.75
N LEU A 402 19.78 10.98 -4.07
CA LEU A 402 18.63 11.88 -3.98
C LEU A 402 18.28 12.22 -2.53
N HIS A 403 18.32 11.23 -1.63
CA HIS A 403 18.02 11.43 -0.21
C HIS A 403 18.97 12.43 0.44
N GLU A 404 20.27 12.29 0.20
CA GLU A 404 21.30 13.25 0.63
C GLU A 404 21.07 14.62 -0.02
N ARG A 405 20.82 14.67 -1.33
CA ARG A 405 20.64 15.93 -2.06
C ARG A 405 19.45 16.75 -1.55
N PHE A 406 18.37 16.09 -1.17
CA PHE A 406 17.18 16.72 -0.62
C PHE A 406 17.25 16.95 0.89
N GLY A 407 18.32 16.52 1.56
CA GLY A 407 18.55 16.77 2.98
C GLY A 407 17.55 16.06 3.89
N LEU A 408 17.22 14.80 3.58
CA LEU A 408 16.14 14.04 4.22
C LEU A 408 16.59 13.18 5.40
N HIS A 409 17.78 13.44 5.95
CA HIS A 409 18.30 12.72 7.11
C HIS A 409 17.50 13.04 8.37
N ASP A 410 17.54 12.11 9.34
CA ASP A 410 16.98 12.37 10.65
C ASP A 410 17.66 13.61 11.27
N PRO A 411 16.91 14.66 11.65
CA PRO A 411 17.48 15.86 12.27
C PRO A 411 18.37 15.55 13.49
N ASP A 412 18.09 14.46 14.22
CA ASP A 412 18.89 14.05 15.38
C ASP A 412 20.23 13.41 15.00
N THR A 413 20.36 12.84 13.78
CA THR A 413 21.64 12.34 13.25
C THR A 413 22.48 13.40 12.55
N ALA A 414 21.87 14.47 12.05
CA ALA A 414 22.58 15.53 11.32
C ALA A 414 23.49 16.40 12.23
N SER A 415 23.36 16.29 13.55
CA SER A 415 24.13 17.06 14.53
C SER A 415 25.42 16.38 15.03
N GLN A 416 25.80 15.22 14.45
CA GLN A 416 26.98 14.44 14.89
C GLN A 416 28.09 14.28 13.84
N THR A 417 28.04 15.03 12.74
CA THR A 417 29.09 15.14 11.72
C THR A 417 29.38 16.60 11.45
#